data_AF-A0A1Q9BS01-F1
#
_entry.id   AF-A0A1Q9BS01-F1
#
_cell.length_a   1.000
_cell.length_b   1.000
_cell.length_c   1.000
_cell.angle_alpha   90.00
_cell.angle_beta   90.00
_cell.angle_gamma   90.00
#
_symmetry.space_group_name_H-M   'P 1'
#
loop_
_entity.id
_entity.type
_entity.pdbx_description
1 polymer ?
#
loop_
_entity_poly.entity_id
_entity_poly.type
_entity_poly.pdbx_seq_one_letter_code
_entity_poly.pdbx_strand_id
1 'polypeptide(L)'
;MAAAGWSTRHMLHFHQLLFVCGAEKTNLAPGFIARTAMFSVRFNRKNKHTELKFRAVCELLRARDLKILMVEAGAGDDFGRLTARSLRQLKDENGLMLAVCTSDYAEMTASPYSSYAELVFAIDNHVDILPLRVEETYPPQPPWGENHPFDKHGDAKGFVSMAMKSSVVFLDCRDKPEEQIADEIEAKLRPWSWLKAPPHAPSFARVEAVEDE
;
A
#
# COMPACT_ATOMS: atom_id res chain seq x y z
N MET A 1 -22.27 -60.26 -54.10
CA MET A 1 -21.04 -59.45 -54.19
C MET A 1 -21.15 -58.37 -53.11
N ALA A 2 -20.56 -58.63 -51.94
CA ALA A 2 -19.30 -58.06 -51.43
C ALA A 2 -19.64 -56.90 -50.46
N ALA A 3 -19.55 -57.10 -49.14
CA ALA A 3 -18.36 -57.11 -48.26
C ALA A 3 -18.43 -55.81 -47.40
N ALA A 4 -18.73 -55.92 -46.11
CA ALA A 4 -17.80 -56.07 -45.00
C ALA A 4 -16.98 -54.79 -44.71
N GLY A 5 -17.00 -54.33 -43.45
CA GLY A 5 -16.06 -53.32 -42.97
C GLY A 5 -16.50 -52.57 -41.71
N TRP A 6 -16.30 -53.17 -40.53
CA TRP A 6 -16.14 -52.43 -39.28
C TRP A 6 -14.78 -51.73 -39.27
N SER A 7 -14.68 -50.47 -38.82
CA SER A 7 -13.47 -50.00 -38.12
C SER A 7 -13.62 -48.62 -37.45
N THR A 8 -13.55 -48.65 -36.12
CA THR A 8 -12.76 -47.83 -35.18
C THR A 8 -12.66 -46.29 -35.24
N ARG A 9 -12.78 -45.72 -34.01
CA ARG A 9 -12.19 -44.47 -33.46
C ARG A 9 -12.77 -43.15 -34.00
N HIS A 10 -13.16 -42.16 -33.19
CA HIS A 10 -12.44 -41.60 -32.05
C HIS A 10 -13.44 -41.00 -31.05
N MET A 11 -13.38 -41.48 -29.80
CA MET A 11 -13.99 -40.84 -28.63
C MET A 11 -12.92 -39.93 -28.04
N LEU A 12 -12.95 -38.63 -28.36
CA LEU A 12 -12.08 -37.64 -27.74
C LEU A 12 -12.63 -37.30 -26.35
N HIS A 13 -12.20 -38.07 -25.35
CA HIS A 13 -12.30 -37.66 -23.96
C HIS A 13 -11.26 -36.55 -23.70
N PHE A 14 -11.72 -35.30 -23.69
CA PHE A 14 -10.99 -34.19 -23.11
C PHE A 14 -10.94 -34.40 -21.58
N HIS A 15 -9.86 -34.97 -21.08
CA HIS A 15 -9.45 -34.80 -19.69
C HIS A 15 -8.91 -33.37 -19.54
N GLN A 16 -9.79 -32.44 -19.18
CA GLN A 16 -9.36 -31.13 -18.74
C GLN A 16 -8.77 -31.30 -17.33
N LEU A 17 -7.45 -31.28 -17.24
CA LEU A 17 -6.72 -31.11 -15.99
C LEU A 17 -7.23 -29.82 -15.34
N LEU A 18 -8.10 -29.96 -14.34
CA LEU A 18 -8.29 -28.93 -13.32
C LEU A 18 -7.00 -28.88 -12.51
N PHE A 19 -6.12 -27.96 -12.88
CA PHE A 19 -5.08 -27.48 -11.98
C PHE A 19 -5.80 -26.68 -10.89
N VAL A 20 -6.28 -27.39 -9.86
CA VAL A 20 -6.64 -26.77 -8.59
C VAL A 20 -5.32 -26.28 -8.02
N CYS A 21 -5.00 -25.00 -8.26
CA CYS A 21 -4.00 -24.29 -7.50
C CYS A 21 -4.57 -24.23 -6.07
N GLY A 22 -4.28 -25.26 -5.29
CA GLY A 22 -4.52 -25.25 -3.86
C GLY A 22 -3.73 -24.07 -3.33
N ALA A 23 -4.45 -23.05 -2.84
CA ALA A 23 -3.86 -22.04 -2.00
C ALA A 23 -3.33 -22.76 -0.76
N GLU A 24 -2.07 -23.18 -0.82
CA GLU A 24 -1.29 -23.53 0.34
C GLU A 24 -1.30 -22.27 1.21
N LYS A 25 -2.15 -22.28 2.24
CA LYS A 25 -2.01 -21.40 3.39
C LYS A 25 -0.66 -21.71 3.98
N THR A 26 0.35 -20.97 3.54
CA THR A 26 1.66 -21.02 4.15
C THR A 26 1.46 -20.66 5.61
N ASN A 27 1.69 -21.64 6.48
CA ASN A 27 1.75 -21.46 7.92
C ASN A 27 2.99 -20.61 8.20
N LEU A 28 2.86 -19.30 7.98
CA LEU A 28 3.88 -18.33 8.35
C LEU A 28 4.07 -18.45 9.86
N ALA A 29 5.31 -18.75 10.26
CA ALA A 29 5.67 -18.92 11.66
C ALA A 29 5.14 -17.72 12.49
N PRO A 30 4.61 -17.97 13.70
CA PRO A 30 4.07 -16.92 14.55
C PRO A 30 5.23 -15.99 14.92
N GLY A 31 5.19 -14.76 14.41
CA GLY A 31 6.26 -13.81 14.65
C GLY A 31 5.94 -12.37 14.29
N PHE A 32 5.43 -12.08 13.09
CA PHE A 32 5.23 -10.69 12.67
C PHE A 32 4.11 -10.59 11.63
N ILE A 33 2.95 -10.07 12.04
CA ILE A 33 1.87 -9.72 11.10
C ILE A 33 2.21 -8.32 10.56
N ALA A 34 2.30 -8.19 9.24
CA ALA A 34 2.51 -6.89 8.60
C ALA A 34 1.37 -5.92 8.98
N ARG A 35 1.68 -4.65 9.21
CA ARG A 35 0.65 -3.65 9.51
C ARG A 35 -0.29 -3.49 8.33
N THR A 36 -1.59 -3.41 8.63
CA THR A 36 -2.58 -2.95 7.65
C THR A 36 -2.24 -1.52 7.23
N ALA A 37 -2.32 -1.24 5.94
CA ALA A 37 -2.06 0.09 5.41
C ALA A 37 -3.23 0.58 4.56
N MET A 38 -3.42 1.90 4.47
CA MET A 38 -4.40 2.50 3.57
C MET A 38 -3.76 3.60 2.74
N PHE A 39 -3.90 3.55 1.42
CA PHE A 39 -3.56 4.68 0.57
C PHE A 39 -4.61 5.78 0.68
N SER A 40 -4.17 6.97 1.11
CA SER A 40 -4.91 8.21 1.02
C SER A 40 -4.37 9.01 -0.17
N VAL A 41 -5.19 9.19 -1.20
CA VAL A 41 -4.78 9.80 -2.47
C VAL A 41 -5.85 10.77 -2.94
N ARG A 42 -5.42 11.91 -3.48
CA ARG A 42 -6.34 12.82 -4.15
C ARG A 42 -6.53 12.42 -5.61
N PHE A 43 -7.71 11.88 -5.93
CA PHE A 43 -8.11 11.56 -7.29
C PHE A 43 -8.65 12.78 -8.03
N ASN A 44 -7.90 13.26 -9.02
CA ASN A 44 -8.35 14.32 -9.93
C ASN A 44 -7.64 14.17 -11.30
N ARG A 45 -8.04 14.97 -12.30
CA ARG A 45 -7.45 14.91 -13.64
C ARG A 45 -5.96 15.25 -13.67
N LYS A 46 -5.51 16.17 -12.81
CA LYS A 46 -4.10 16.59 -12.71
C LYS A 46 -3.22 15.46 -12.21
N ASN A 47 -3.72 14.66 -11.27
CA ASN A 47 -2.97 13.62 -10.57
C ASN A 47 -3.17 12.23 -11.18
N LYS A 48 -3.67 12.13 -12.42
CA LYS A 48 -4.05 10.84 -13.02
C LYS A 48 -2.88 9.87 -13.15
N HIS A 49 -1.69 10.38 -13.50
CA HIS A 49 -0.50 9.56 -13.58
C HIS A 49 -0.09 9.00 -12.20
N THR A 50 -0.08 9.87 -11.17
CA THR A 50 0.16 9.48 -9.78
C THR A 50 -0.87 8.46 -9.29
N GLU A 51 -2.15 8.65 -9.59
CA GLU A 51 -3.20 7.67 -9.28
C GLU A 51 -2.86 6.30 -9.86
N LEU A 52 -2.60 6.21 -11.16
CA LEU A 52 -2.31 4.94 -11.83
C LEU A 52 -1.06 4.26 -11.25
N LYS A 53 -0.01 5.05 -10.99
CA LYS A 53 1.22 4.58 -10.36
C LYS A 53 0.94 3.95 -8.99
N PHE A 54 0.18 4.62 -8.13
CA PHE A 54 -0.10 4.10 -6.79
C PHE A 54 -1.14 2.97 -6.75
N ARG A 55 -2.00 2.86 -7.77
CA ARG A 55 -2.80 1.62 -7.97
C ARG A 55 -1.88 0.44 -8.30
N ALA A 56 -0.90 0.61 -9.19
CA ALA A 56 0.06 -0.44 -9.49
C ALA A 56 0.90 -0.83 -8.27
N VAL A 57 1.37 0.15 -7.47
CA VAL A 57 2.04 -0.12 -6.19
C VAL A 57 1.13 -0.88 -5.22
N CYS A 58 -0.15 -0.53 -5.12
CA CYS A 58 -1.12 -1.22 -4.29
C CYS A 58 -1.26 -2.69 -4.69
N GLU A 59 -1.38 -2.98 -5.99
CA GLU A 59 -1.46 -4.35 -6.51
C GLU A 59 -0.17 -5.15 -6.26
N LEU A 60 1.00 -4.52 -6.43
CA LEU A 60 2.29 -5.15 -6.09
C LEU A 60 2.36 -5.53 -4.61
N LEU A 61 1.95 -4.64 -3.71
CA LEU A 61 1.95 -4.91 -2.27
C LEU A 61 0.94 -6.01 -1.90
N ARG A 62 -0.26 -6.00 -2.50
CA ARG A 62 -1.27 -7.06 -2.31
C ARG A 62 -0.78 -8.42 -2.80
N ALA A 63 -0.09 -8.47 -3.94
CA ALA A 63 0.53 -9.69 -4.47
C ALA A 63 1.61 -10.27 -3.53
N ARG A 64 2.16 -9.46 -2.62
CA ARG A 64 3.11 -9.86 -1.57
C ARG A 64 2.45 -10.20 -0.24
N ASP A 65 1.15 -10.49 -0.26
CA ASP A 65 0.35 -10.86 0.92
C ASP A 65 0.32 -9.75 2.00
N LEU A 66 0.38 -8.48 1.58
CA LEU A 66 0.18 -7.34 2.46
C LEU A 66 -1.27 -6.87 2.42
N LYS A 67 -1.80 -6.53 3.59
CA LYS A 67 -3.16 -6.02 3.73
C LYS A 67 -3.21 -4.52 3.42
N ILE A 68 -3.41 -4.20 2.15
CA ILE A 68 -3.48 -2.82 1.65
C ILE A 68 -4.91 -2.43 1.27
N LEU A 69 -5.41 -1.41 1.94
CA LEU A 69 -6.68 -0.75 1.68
C LEU A 69 -6.44 0.39 0.67
N MET A 70 -7.28 0.46 -0.36
CA MET A 70 -7.34 1.61 -1.27
C MET A 70 -8.79 1.73 -1.68
N VAL A 71 -9.39 2.90 -1.47
CA VAL A 71 -10.80 3.10 -1.79
C VAL A 71 -10.92 3.23 -3.31
N GLU A 72 -11.52 2.22 -3.92
CA GLU A 72 -11.92 2.22 -5.32
C GLU A 72 -13.45 2.15 -5.34
N ALA A 73 -14.13 3.19 -5.85
CA ALA A 73 -15.55 3.07 -6.15
C ALA A 73 -15.71 2.73 -7.64
N GLY A 74 -16.35 1.59 -7.91
CA GLY A 74 -16.91 1.30 -9.22
C GLY A 74 -18.20 2.08 -9.46
N ALA A 75 -18.72 2.00 -10.69
CA ALA A 75 -20.03 2.55 -11.02
C ALA A 75 -21.12 1.84 -10.19
N GLY A 76 -21.78 2.57 -9.28
CA GLY A 76 -22.84 2.04 -8.41
C GLY A 76 -22.43 1.83 -6.96
N ASP A 77 -21.14 1.96 -6.61
CA ASP A 77 -20.68 1.86 -5.22
C ASP A 77 -20.94 3.15 -4.43
N ASP A 78 -21.31 2.98 -3.16
CA ASP A 78 -21.32 4.08 -2.18
C ASP A 78 -19.88 4.33 -1.71
N PHE A 79 -19.16 5.18 -2.45
CA PHE A 79 -17.79 5.62 -2.15
C PHE A 79 -17.63 6.04 -0.69
N GLY A 80 -18.68 6.62 -0.10
CA GLY A 80 -18.67 7.04 1.29
C GLY A 80 -18.61 5.90 2.28
N ARG A 81 -19.45 4.88 2.09
CA ARG A 81 -19.43 3.68 2.94
C ARG A 81 -18.12 2.93 2.83
N LEU A 82 -17.53 2.85 1.64
CA LEU A 82 -16.22 2.21 1.45
C LEU A 82 -15.13 2.94 2.21
N THR A 83 -15.05 4.26 2.06
CA THR A 83 -14.10 5.11 2.79
C THR A 83 -14.26 4.96 4.30
N ALA A 84 -15.49 5.06 4.82
CA ALA A 84 -15.76 4.91 6.25
C ALA A 84 -15.36 3.52 6.78
N ARG A 85 -15.61 2.46 6.02
CA ARG A 85 -15.21 1.09 6.39
C ARG A 85 -13.69 0.96 6.41
N SER A 86 -12.99 1.49 5.40
CA SER A 86 -11.53 1.47 5.33
C SER A 86 -10.88 2.24 6.48
N LEU A 87 -11.40 3.43 6.81
CA LEU A 87 -10.90 4.23 7.94
C LEU A 87 -11.14 3.56 9.30
N ARG A 88 -12.34 2.99 9.51
CA ARG A 88 -12.63 2.20 10.73
C ARG A 88 -11.67 1.02 10.84
N GLN A 89 -11.46 0.29 9.76
CA GLN A 89 -10.56 -0.86 9.74
C GLN A 89 -9.11 -0.44 10.02
N LEU A 90 -8.65 0.64 9.40
CA LEU A 90 -7.31 1.18 9.61
C LEU A 90 -7.09 1.53 11.09
N LYS A 91 -8.09 2.15 11.74
CA LYS A 91 -8.06 2.46 13.17
C LYS A 91 -8.06 1.20 14.04
N ASP A 92 -9.02 0.29 13.83
CA ASP A 92 -9.20 -0.92 14.65
C ASP A 92 -7.96 -1.82 14.64
N GLU A 93 -7.21 -1.81 13.53
CA GLU A 93 -6.03 -2.65 13.32
C GLU A 93 -4.69 -1.93 13.59
N ASN A 94 -4.73 -0.72 14.18
CA ASN A 94 -3.55 0.13 14.41
C ASN A 94 -2.68 0.29 13.14
N GLY A 95 -3.36 0.49 12.02
CA GLY A 95 -2.74 0.51 10.70
C GLY A 95 -1.98 1.81 10.41
N LEU A 96 -1.44 1.90 9.21
CA LEU A 96 -0.64 3.01 8.71
C LEU A 96 -1.34 3.69 7.53
N MET A 97 -1.61 4.99 7.63
CA MET A 97 -2.09 5.76 6.50
C MET A 97 -0.91 6.18 5.61
N LEU A 98 -0.95 5.77 4.35
CA LEU A 98 0.01 6.12 3.30
C LEU A 98 -0.50 7.36 2.56
N ALA A 99 -0.03 8.55 2.95
CA ALA A 99 -0.49 9.81 2.37
C ALA A 99 0.28 10.14 1.09
N VAL A 100 -0.34 9.99 -0.08
CA VAL A 100 0.28 10.30 -1.37
C VAL A 100 0.28 11.80 -1.61
N CYS A 101 1.42 12.43 -1.31
CA CYS A 101 1.59 13.88 -1.21
C CYS A 101 1.83 14.53 -2.57
N THR A 102 0.77 14.71 -3.36
CA THR A 102 0.74 15.66 -4.49
C THR A 102 0.71 17.09 -3.97
N SER A 103 1.04 18.08 -4.82
CA SER A 103 1.03 19.50 -4.44
C SER A 103 -0.31 19.96 -3.86
N ASP A 104 -1.41 19.33 -4.26
CA ASP A 104 -2.78 19.66 -3.90
C ASP A 104 -3.44 18.61 -2.97
N TYR A 105 -2.64 17.73 -2.36
CA TYR A 105 -3.12 16.73 -1.40
C TYR A 105 -3.82 17.42 -0.22
N ALA A 106 -4.89 16.78 0.27
CA ALA A 106 -5.76 17.29 1.33
C ALA A 106 -6.48 18.62 1.04
N GLU A 107 -6.66 19.02 -0.22
CA GLU A 107 -7.58 20.13 -0.53
C GLU A 107 -9.00 19.80 -0.07
N MET A 108 -9.65 20.76 0.59
CA MET A 108 -11.05 20.67 0.95
C MET A 108 -11.92 20.70 -0.30
N THR A 109 -12.85 19.75 -0.39
CA THR A 109 -13.84 19.67 -1.46
C THR A 109 -15.22 19.54 -0.87
N ALA A 110 -16.26 19.57 -1.70
CA ALA A 110 -17.63 19.24 -1.26
C ALA A 110 -17.78 17.79 -0.77
N SER A 111 -16.83 16.89 -1.09
CA SER A 111 -16.92 15.48 -0.71
C SER A 111 -16.50 15.26 0.75
N PRO A 112 -17.37 14.66 1.59
CA PRO A 112 -17.03 14.29 2.96
C PRO A 112 -16.07 13.10 3.05
N TYR A 113 -15.68 12.52 1.91
CA TYR A 113 -14.80 11.35 1.81
C TYR A 113 -13.55 11.66 0.98
N SER A 114 -13.08 12.91 1.03
CA SER A 114 -11.87 13.35 0.34
C SER A 114 -10.61 13.05 1.15
N SER A 115 -9.43 13.16 0.52
CA SER A 115 -8.14 13.05 1.21
C SER A 115 -7.99 14.04 2.39
N TYR A 116 -8.70 15.17 2.35
CA TYR A 116 -8.78 16.09 3.48
C TYR A 116 -9.47 15.43 4.68
N ALA A 117 -10.65 14.85 4.47
CA ALA A 117 -11.40 14.17 5.53
C ALA A 117 -10.65 12.95 6.09
N GLU A 118 -9.96 12.21 5.23
CA GLU A 118 -9.07 11.11 5.65
C GLU A 118 -7.92 11.61 6.54
N LEU A 119 -7.30 12.74 6.18
CA LEU A 119 -6.21 13.35 6.96
C LEU A 119 -6.69 13.81 8.34
N VAL A 120 -7.83 14.51 8.38
CA VAL A 120 -8.48 14.94 9.63
C VAL A 120 -8.79 13.73 10.50
N PHE A 121 -9.40 12.68 9.92
CA PHE A 121 -9.69 11.44 10.64
C PHE A 121 -8.42 10.82 11.25
N ALA A 122 -7.33 10.75 10.49
CA ALA A 122 -6.09 10.17 10.98
C ALA A 122 -5.49 10.96 12.15
N ILE A 123 -5.52 12.30 12.08
CA ILE A 123 -5.06 13.18 13.17
C ILE A 123 -5.93 12.99 14.42
N ASP A 124 -7.24 13.07 14.28
CA ASP A 124 -8.19 13.00 15.40
C ASP A 124 -8.18 11.63 16.09
N ASN A 125 -7.84 10.57 15.36
CA ASN A 125 -7.81 9.21 15.87
C ASN A 125 -6.39 8.70 16.15
N HIS A 126 -5.37 9.56 16.07
CA HIS A 126 -3.96 9.21 16.24
C HIS A 126 -3.51 8.02 15.38
N VAL A 127 -4.03 7.92 14.16
CA VAL A 127 -3.56 6.94 13.18
C VAL A 127 -2.20 7.40 12.66
N ASP A 128 -1.23 6.50 12.62
CA ASP A 128 0.08 6.80 12.05
C ASP A 128 -0.03 7.20 10.58
N ILE A 129 0.76 8.20 10.18
CA ILE A 129 0.80 8.71 8.81
C ILE A 129 2.23 8.54 8.30
N LEU A 130 2.40 7.85 7.18
CA LEU A 130 3.63 7.85 6.38
C LEU A 130 3.40 8.71 5.13
N PRO A 131 3.99 9.92 5.08
CA PRO A 131 3.92 10.76 3.89
C PRO A 131 4.76 10.14 2.77
N LEU A 132 4.19 10.10 1.57
CA LEU A 132 4.82 9.65 0.34
C LEU A 132 4.98 10.85 -0.58
N ARG A 133 6.20 11.41 -0.66
CA ARG A 133 6.50 12.58 -1.50
C ARG A 133 6.58 12.15 -2.96
N VAL A 134 5.73 12.72 -3.81
CA VAL A 134 5.66 12.36 -5.25
C VAL A 134 5.94 13.53 -6.18
N GLU A 135 6.02 14.74 -5.64
CA GLU A 135 6.29 15.99 -6.38
C GLU A 135 7.36 16.82 -5.67
N GLU A 136 7.92 17.80 -6.37
CA GLU A 136 8.90 18.74 -5.78
C GLU A 136 8.27 19.54 -4.63
N THR A 137 7.03 19.98 -4.79
CA THR A 137 6.29 20.71 -3.75
C THR A 137 6.03 19.79 -2.55
N TYR A 138 6.77 20.02 -1.46
CA TYR A 138 6.58 19.32 -0.19
C TYR A 138 6.90 20.24 1.00
N PRO A 139 6.07 20.27 2.07
CA PRO A 139 4.78 19.59 2.20
C PRO A 139 3.75 20.06 1.16
N PRO A 140 2.69 19.28 0.90
CA PRO A 140 1.58 19.72 0.06
C PRO A 140 1.10 21.13 0.38
N GLN A 141 0.72 21.88 -0.64
CA GLN A 141 0.19 23.23 -0.55
C GLN A 141 -1.21 23.24 -1.19
N PRO A 142 -2.23 22.64 -0.54
CA PRO A 142 -3.59 22.66 -1.08
C PRO A 142 -4.05 24.11 -1.30
N PRO A 143 -4.77 24.41 -2.39
CA PRO A 143 -5.23 25.76 -2.66
C PRO A 143 -6.26 26.20 -1.62
N TRP A 144 -6.25 27.49 -1.32
CA TRP A 144 -7.13 28.14 -0.35
C TRP A 144 -7.23 29.63 -0.68
N GLY A 145 -8.15 30.33 -0.02
CA GLY A 145 -8.31 31.79 -0.10
C GLY A 145 -9.75 32.22 -0.34
N GLU A 146 -10.01 33.53 -0.38
CA GLU A 146 -11.37 34.09 -0.45
C GLU A 146 -12.22 33.54 -1.61
N ASN A 147 -11.57 33.23 -2.72
CA ASN A 147 -12.20 32.68 -3.94
C ASN A 147 -12.29 31.15 -3.94
N HIS A 148 -11.70 30.45 -2.96
CA HIS A 148 -11.79 29.01 -2.88
C HIS A 148 -13.18 28.58 -2.35
N PRO A 149 -13.88 27.67 -3.03
CA PRO A 149 -15.27 27.33 -2.69
C PRO A 149 -15.44 26.69 -1.31
N PHE A 150 -14.40 26.05 -0.77
CA PHE A 150 -14.49 25.24 0.45
C PHE A 150 -13.48 25.60 1.55
N ASP A 151 -12.43 26.37 1.24
CA ASP A 151 -11.33 26.65 2.17
C ASP A 151 -10.90 28.11 2.06
N LYS A 152 -11.63 28.99 2.74
CA LYS A 152 -11.36 30.43 2.72
C LYS A 152 -10.21 30.83 3.63
N HIS A 153 -9.87 29.99 4.60
CA HIS A 153 -8.98 30.34 5.71
C HIS A 153 -7.67 29.55 5.71
N GLY A 154 -7.51 28.57 4.82
CA GLY A 154 -6.32 27.72 4.74
C GLY A 154 -6.31 26.60 5.76
N ASP A 155 -7.49 26.10 6.16
CA ASP A 155 -7.62 25.03 7.16
C ASP A 155 -6.95 23.75 6.67
N ALA A 156 -7.07 23.41 5.38
CA ALA A 156 -6.39 22.28 4.75
C ALA A 156 -4.88 22.33 4.96
N LYS A 157 -4.29 23.51 4.74
CA LYS A 157 -2.85 23.74 4.93
C LYS A 157 -2.45 23.61 6.40
N GLY A 158 -3.32 24.02 7.32
CA GLY A 158 -3.16 23.82 8.76
C GLY A 158 -3.03 22.34 9.11
N PHE A 159 -3.98 21.51 8.68
CA PHE A 159 -3.94 20.06 8.93
C PHE A 159 -2.75 19.36 8.27
N VAL A 160 -2.38 19.75 7.05
CA VAL A 160 -1.14 19.25 6.41
C VAL A 160 0.08 19.57 7.28
N SER A 161 0.17 20.79 7.81
CA SER A 161 1.30 21.19 8.67
C SER A 161 1.33 20.44 10.00
N MET A 162 0.17 19.99 10.50
CA MET A 162 0.09 19.14 11.69
C MET A 162 0.54 17.70 11.43
N ALA A 163 0.17 17.11 10.28
CA ALA A 163 0.54 15.74 9.94
C ALA A 163 1.96 15.61 9.38
N MET A 164 2.45 16.62 8.66
CA MET A 164 3.69 16.58 7.87
C MET A 164 4.68 17.63 8.39
N LYS A 165 4.96 17.58 9.68
CA LYS A 165 5.94 18.46 10.34
C LYS A 165 7.35 18.18 9.82
N SER A 166 8.27 19.13 9.97
CA SER A 166 9.68 18.97 9.57
C SER A 166 10.38 17.78 10.24
N SER A 167 9.88 17.30 11.38
CA SER A 167 10.39 16.12 12.09
C SER A 167 9.86 14.79 11.56
N VAL A 168 8.87 14.79 10.66
CA VAL A 168 8.26 13.56 10.13
C VAL A 168 9.09 13.04 8.97
N VAL A 169 9.48 11.77 9.05
CA VAL A 169 10.17 11.08 7.95
C VAL A 169 9.16 10.75 6.86
N PHE A 170 9.43 11.18 5.64
CA PHE A 170 8.67 10.81 4.45
C PHE A 170 9.44 9.80 3.60
N LEU A 171 8.71 9.06 2.77
CA LEU A 171 9.27 8.24 1.71
C LEU A 171 9.32 9.09 0.44
N ASP A 172 10.51 9.31 -0.12
CA ASP A 172 10.65 10.02 -1.39
C ASP A 172 10.37 9.07 -2.54
N CYS A 173 9.24 9.23 -3.22
CA CYS A 173 8.80 8.39 -4.34
C CYS A 173 9.11 9.00 -5.71
N ARG A 174 9.74 10.19 -5.74
CA ARG A 174 10.11 10.86 -6.99
C ARG A 174 11.12 10.01 -7.74
N ASP A 175 10.93 9.91 -9.05
CA ASP A 175 11.82 9.19 -9.99
C ASP A 175 12.01 7.67 -9.70
N LYS A 176 11.27 7.11 -8.73
CA LYS A 176 11.31 5.67 -8.42
C LYS A 176 10.28 4.89 -9.24
N PRO A 177 10.62 3.70 -9.75
CA PRO A 177 9.64 2.79 -10.31
C PRO A 177 8.72 2.22 -9.21
N GLU A 178 7.59 1.66 -9.61
CA GLU A 178 6.55 1.11 -8.76
C GLU A 178 7.08 0.01 -7.83
N GLU A 179 7.96 -0.87 -8.32
CA GLU A 179 8.55 -1.95 -7.54
C GLU A 179 9.41 -1.43 -6.39
N GLN A 180 10.23 -0.40 -6.64
CA GLN A 180 11.06 0.19 -5.60
C GLN A 180 10.22 0.90 -4.54
N ILE A 181 9.14 1.57 -4.94
CA ILE A 181 8.20 2.18 -3.99
C ILE A 181 7.54 1.09 -3.13
N ALA A 182 7.10 -0.02 -3.75
CA ALA A 182 6.51 -1.14 -3.04
C ALA A 182 7.51 -1.77 -2.04
N ASP A 183 8.77 -1.96 -2.41
CA ASP A 183 9.82 -2.49 -1.53
C ASP A 183 10.02 -1.61 -0.29
N GLU A 184 10.08 -0.28 -0.48
CA GLU A 184 10.29 0.64 0.62
C GLU A 184 9.05 0.76 1.53
N ILE A 185 7.84 0.70 0.97
CA ILE A 185 6.61 0.65 1.77
C ILE A 185 6.55 -0.66 2.56
N GLU A 186 6.83 -1.79 1.93
CA GLU A 186 6.85 -3.10 2.59
C GLU A 186 7.84 -3.12 3.76
N ALA A 187 9.03 -2.54 3.60
CA ALA A 187 10.01 -2.43 4.68
C ALA A 187 9.49 -1.61 5.88
N LYS A 188 8.55 -0.67 5.66
CA LYS A 188 7.87 0.07 6.75
C LYS A 188 6.74 -0.73 7.37
N LEU A 189 6.04 -1.57 6.60
CA LEU A 189 4.91 -2.38 7.07
C LEU A 189 5.33 -3.67 7.78
N ARG A 190 6.49 -4.21 7.41
CA ARG A 190 7.15 -5.36 8.04
C ARG A 190 8.40 -4.86 8.79
N PRO A 191 8.27 -4.18 9.94
CA PRO A 191 9.45 -3.71 10.66
C PRO A 191 10.38 -4.89 10.99
N TRP A 192 11.61 -4.80 10.49
CA TRP A 192 12.66 -5.79 10.71
C TRP A 192 12.97 -5.86 12.20
N SER A 193 12.72 -6.99 12.86
CA SER A 193 13.20 -7.19 14.21
C SER A 193 14.66 -7.63 14.17
N TRP A 194 15.48 -7.04 15.04
CA TRP A 194 16.88 -7.38 15.26
C TRP A 194 17.08 -8.80 15.87
N LEU A 195 16.08 -9.69 15.80
CA LEU A 195 16.06 -11.01 16.43
C LEU A 195 16.37 -12.19 15.51
N LYS A 196 16.77 -11.94 14.25
CA LYS A 196 17.44 -12.96 13.44
C LYS A 196 18.82 -12.46 13.03
N ALA A 197 19.80 -12.63 13.92
CA ALA A 197 21.15 -12.92 13.44
C ALA A 197 21.04 -14.11 12.46
N PRO A 198 21.74 -14.10 11.32
CA PRO A 198 21.72 -15.23 10.41
C PRO A 198 22.19 -16.49 11.17
N PRO A 199 21.56 -17.67 10.97
CA PRO A 199 21.92 -18.89 11.68
C PRO A 199 23.34 -19.43 11.38
N HIS A 200 24.16 -18.70 10.62
CA HIS A 200 25.52 -19.12 10.27
C HIS A 200 26.48 -17.93 10.18
N ALA A 201 26.58 -17.10 11.22
CA ALA A 201 27.84 -16.41 11.44
C ALA A 201 28.86 -17.49 11.85
N PRO A 202 29.91 -17.78 11.05
CA PRO A 202 30.93 -18.72 11.47
C PRO A 202 31.51 -18.21 12.79
N SER A 203 31.39 -19.03 13.83
CA SER A 203 32.19 -18.92 15.04
C SER A 203 33.63 -18.82 14.59
N PHE A 204 34.24 -17.63 14.70
CA PHE A 204 35.69 -17.52 14.67
C PHE A 204 36.19 -18.27 15.91
N ALA A 205 36.47 -19.56 15.72
CA ALA A 205 37.21 -20.33 16.68
C ALA A 205 38.54 -19.59 16.87
N ARG A 206 38.72 -19.10 18.08
CA ARG A 206 39.98 -18.55 18.57
C ARG A 206 41.01 -19.65 18.39
N VAL A 207 41.93 -19.47 17.43
CA VAL A 207 43.12 -20.30 17.31
C VAL A 207 43.93 -20.01 18.56
N GLU A 208 43.87 -20.89 19.54
CA GLU A 208 44.89 -20.93 20.59
C GLU A 208 46.18 -21.37 19.91
N ALA A 209 47.12 -20.44 19.82
CA ALA A 209 48.48 -20.75 19.46
C ALA A 209 49.05 -21.65 20.56
N VAL A 210 49.28 -22.92 20.21
CA VAL A 210 50.16 -23.80 20.97
C VAL A 210 51.59 -23.44 20.56
N GLU A 211 52.40 -23.20 21.58
CA GLU A 211 53.81 -22.87 21.56
C GLU A 211 54.64 -24.00 20.90
N ASP A 212 55.71 -23.63 20.20
CA ASP A 212 56.89 -24.49 20.03
C ASP A 212 58.16 -23.62 20.06
N GLU A 213 59.04 -24.01 21.00
CA GLU A 213 60.45 -23.64 21.30
C GLU A 213 60.78 -22.32 22.02
#